data_AF-A0A519FMY0-F1
#
_entry.id   AF-A0A519FMY0-F1
#
_cell.length_a   1.000
_cell.length_b   1.000
_cell.length_c   1.000
_cell.angle_alpha   90.00
_cell.angle_beta   90.00
_cell.angle_gamma   90.00
#
_symmetry.space_group_name_H-M   'P 1'
#
loop_
_entity.id
_entity.type
_entity.pdbx_description
1 polymer ?
#
loop_
_entity_poly.entity_id
_entity_poly.type
_entity_poly.pdbx_seq_one_letter_code
_entity_poly.pdbx_strand_id
1 'polypeptide(L)'
;MKKILFSLLFVALALVVTAIVAVVLIVKIVLAPAAGEWSSRVKVGPVAFDVGVPTAIRVATAPWFAPRLDGHSIDTRHGPVRFAWRDASQTLEMVCAPCRAHVPELGADPIQLERLLITARRDVAVLNGTLEATRGSAPPLRGRWDGRLTQKTLQLDIDMADAPIAQWYGVFVPQLPELQRARIGGTLALKSQLALPGDKFTLLPTLSQFTVEGLGTEAMLNARTSCGPSAKLGADSWVARAVIAAEDQRFFLHPGYDLTELGAAAAANQKTGQVERGGSTLTQQLVKLLVTGSERTGERKLRELLYAVEMEQTLGKARILQLYLDNAPWGGETCGAEAAAKRYFKRSAARLEPAQAVWLAAMLHNPGAEIAQWQRSGNIDAARAKWVAEGIRPILRGQRESLLKAVANARFVPPGDAATR
;
A
#
# COMPACT_ATOMS: atom_id res chain seq x y z
N MET A 1 5.86 -22.68 -69.99
CA MET A 1 5.10 -23.00 -68.75
C MET A 1 5.77 -22.45 -67.48
N LYS A 2 7.04 -22.76 -67.16
CA LYS A 2 7.74 -22.25 -65.95
C LYS A 2 7.72 -20.71 -65.77
N LYS A 3 7.97 -19.93 -66.83
CA LYS A 3 7.96 -18.45 -66.76
C LYS A 3 6.58 -17.86 -66.42
N ILE A 4 5.52 -18.40 -67.02
CA ILE A 4 4.13 -17.95 -66.80
C ILE A 4 3.69 -18.28 -65.36
N LEU A 5 4.03 -19.47 -64.87
CA LEU A 5 3.76 -19.86 -63.49
C LEU A 5 4.49 -18.95 -62.49
N PHE A 6 5.74 -18.57 -62.78
CA PHE A 6 6.53 -17.66 -61.93
C PHE A 6 5.95 -16.24 -61.91
N SER A 7 5.52 -15.71 -63.06
CA SER A 7 4.84 -14.41 -63.14
C SER A 7 3.50 -14.40 -62.40
N LEU A 8 2.71 -15.47 -62.51
CA LEU A 8 1.45 -15.61 -61.77
C LEU A 8 1.68 -15.69 -60.25
N LEU A 9 2.69 -16.42 -59.80
CA LEU A 9 3.10 -16.48 -58.39
C LEU A 9 3.56 -15.11 -57.88
N PHE A 10 4.31 -14.35 -58.69
CA PHE A 10 4.76 -13.02 -58.32
C PHE A 10 3.61 -12.01 -58.20
N VAL A 11 2.66 -12.04 -59.13
CA VAL A 11 1.45 -11.20 -59.08
C VAL A 11 0.57 -11.56 -57.88
N ALA A 12 0.38 -12.86 -57.61
CA ALA A 12 -0.34 -13.33 -56.43
C ALA A 12 0.33 -12.88 -55.12
N LEU A 13 1.66 -13.02 -55.03
CA LEU A 13 2.43 -12.54 -53.89
C LEU A 13 2.31 -11.01 -53.73
N ALA A 14 2.41 -10.25 -54.81
CA ALA A 14 2.27 -8.79 -54.78
C ALA A 14 0.87 -8.36 -54.31
N LEU A 15 -0.18 -9.05 -54.74
CA LEU A 15 -1.56 -8.79 -54.29
C LEU A 15 -1.75 -9.12 -52.81
N VAL A 16 -1.20 -10.24 -52.34
CA VAL A 16 -1.22 -10.62 -50.92
C VAL A 16 -0.47 -9.59 -50.08
N VAL A 17 0.73 -9.16 -50.50
CA VAL A 17 1.50 -8.12 -49.81
C VAL A 17 0.74 -6.80 -49.78
N THR A 18 0.14 -6.38 -50.90
CA THR A 18 -0.64 -5.14 -50.98
C THR A 18 -1.86 -5.19 -50.06
N ALA A 19 -2.58 -6.31 -50.04
CA ALA A 19 -3.71 -6.52 -49.14
C ALA A 19 -3.29 -6.47 -47.66
N ILE A 20 -2.16 -7.11 -47.31
CA ILE A 20 -1.59 -7.06 -45.95
C ILE A 20 -1.24 -5.61 -45.58
N VAL A 21 -0.56 -4.88 -46.46
CA VAL A 21 -0.20 -3.47 -46.22
C VAL A 21 -1.44 -2.60 -46.05
N ALA A 22 -2.46 -2.78 -46.90
CA ALA A 22 -3.72 -2.04 -46.78
C ALA A 22 -4.43 -2.32 -45.45
N VAL A 23 -4.50 -3.59 -45.03
CA VAL A 23 -5.05 -3.97 -43.72
C VAL A 23 -4.25 -3.33 -42.58
N VAL A 24 -2.92 -3.36 -42.64
CA VAL A 24 -2.06 -2.72 -41.62
C VAL A 24 -2.30 -1.21 -41.56
N LEU A 25 -2.42 -0.54 -42.70
CA LEU A 25 -2.72 0.90 -42.77
C LEU A 25 -4.11 1.21 -42.20
N ILE A 26 -5.12 0.40 -42.53
CA ILE A 26 -6.48 0.54 -41.99
C ILE A 26 -6.47 0.36 -40.47
N VAL A 27 -5.83 -0.68 -39.96
CA VAL A 27 -5.70 -0.92 -38.51
C VAL A 27 -5.00 0.24 -37.83
N LYS A 28 -3.92 0.76 -38.43
CA LYS A 28 -3.18 1.92 -37.90
C LYS A 28 -4.04 3.18 -37.86
N ILE A 29 -4.91 3.40 -38.84
CA ILE A 29 -5.83 4.55 -38.87
C ILE A 29 -6.97 4.37 -37.87
N VAL A 30 -7.59 3.18 -37.83
CA VAL A 30 -8.72 2.88 -36.93
C VAL A 30 -8.31 2.94 -35.47
N LEU A 31 -7.09 2.50 -35.15
CA LEU A 31 -6.56 2.52 -33.79
C LEU A 31 -5.74 3.78 -33.47
N ALA A 32 -5.60 4.73 -34.41
CA ALA A 32 -4.86 5.96 -34.16
C ALA A 32 -5.52 6.75 -33.03
N PRO A 33 -4.74 7.26 -32.06
CA PRO A 33 -5.29 8.02 -30.95
C PRO A 33 -5.88 9.35 -31.43
N ALA A 34 -7.09 9.67 -30.98
CA ALA A 34 -7.69 11.00 -31.14
C ALA A 34 -6.94 12.07 -30.33
N ALA A 35 -7.19 13.34 -30.62
CA ALA A 35 -6.55 14.45 -29.91
C ALA A 35 -6.83 14.38 -28.39
N GLY A 36 -5.76 14.19 -27.61
CA GLY A 36 -5.84 14.05 -26.15
C GLY A 36 -6.42 12.73 -25.67
N GLU A 37 -6.55 11.72 -26.53
CA GLU A 37 -6.84 10.34 -26.15
C GLU A 37 -5.61 9.72 -25.47
N TRP A 38 -5.87 8.92 -24.43
CA TRP A 38 -4.85 8.09 -23.83
C TRP A 38 -4.32 7.09 -24.87
N SER A 39 -3.03 7.19 -25.19
CA SER A 39 -2.38 6.32 -26.15
C SER A 39 -1.31 5.42 -25.50
N SER A 40 -1.04 4.29 -26.16
CA SER A 40 0.06 3.38 -25.83
C SER A 40 0.80 2.98 -27.09
N ARG A 41 2.13 2.90 -27.02
CA ARG A 41 2.96 2.48 -28.15
C ARG A 41 3.01 0.97 -28.23
N VAL A 42 2.50 0.42 -29.32
CA VAL A 42 2.46 -1.03 -29.58
C VAL A 42 3.48 -1.37 -30.66
N LYS A 43 4.22 -2.46 -30.47
CA LYS A 43 5.18 -3.00 -31.45
C LYS A 43 4.68 -4.35 -31.96
N VAL A 44 4.49 -4.46 -33.28
CA VAL A 44 4.10 -5.70 -33.97
C VAL A 44 5.16 -5.99 -35.03
N GLY A 45 6.05 -6.95 -34.73
CA GLY A 45 7.21 -7.23 -35.57
C GLY A 45 8.14 -6.01 -35.70
N PRO A 46 8.48 -5.56 -36.93
CA PRO A 46 9.33 -4.38 -37.14
C PRO A 46 8.57 -3.05 -37.01
N VAL A 47 7.24 -3.06 -36.95
CA VAL A 47 6.42 -1.84 -36.99
C VAL A 47 6.02 -1.43 -35.58
N ALA A 48 6.22 -0.15 -35.25
CA ALA A 48 5.72 0.47 -34.04
C ALA A 48 4.71 1.57 -34.40
N PHE A 49 3.58 1.60 -33.68
CA PHE A 49 2.57 2.64 -33.85
C PHE A 49 1.87 2.91 -32.52
N ASP A 50 1.34 4.12 -32.40
CA ASP A 50 0.61 4.54 -31.22
C ASP A 50 -0.88 4.15 -31.38
N VAL A 51 -1.43 3.55 -30.33
CA VAL A 51 -2.80 3.05 -30.28
C VAL A 51 -3.58 3.84 -29.23
N GLY A 52 -4.72 4.41 -29.61
CA GLY A 52 -5.70 4.95 -28.67
C GLY A 52 -6.27 3.80 -27.82
N VAL A 53 -5.94 3.77 -26.52
CA VAL A 53 -6.30 2.63 -25.67
C VAL A 53 -7.82 2.54 -25.48
N PRO A 54 -8.56 3.62 -25.22
CA PRO A 54 -10.02 3.56 -25.23
C PRO A 54 -10.60 3.04 -26.54
N THR A 55 -10.08 3.49 -27.68
CA THR A 55 -10.51 3.00 -29.00
C THR A 55 -10.23 1.50 -29.18
N ALA A 56 -9.04 1.03 -28.80
CA ALA A 56 -8.69 -0.38 -28.85
C ALA A 56 -9.61 -1.24 -27.96
N ILE A 57 -9.93 -0.80 -26.75
CA ILE A 57 -10.88 -1.49 -25.86
C ILE A 57 -12.26 -1.59 -26.51
N ARG A 58 -12.76 -0.50 -27.13
CA ARG A 58 -14.08 -0.51 -27.81
C ARG A 58 -14.14 -1.52 -28.94
N VAL A 59 -13.07 -1.61 -29.74
CA VAL A 59 -12.95 -2.55 -30.84
C VAL A 59 -12.85 -3.97 -30.31
N ALA A 60 -11.92 -4.24 -29.37
CA ALA A 60 -11.69 -5.56 -28.80
C ALA A 60 -12.94 -6.18 -28.13
N THR A 61 -13.81 -5.33 -27.59
CA THR A 61 -15.05 -5.74 -26.91
C THR A 61 -16.31 -5.55 -27.77
N ALA A 62 -16.18 -5.21 -29.05
CA ALA A 62 -17.33 -5.07 -29.94
C ALA A 62 -17.87 -6.44 -30.37
N PRO A 63 -19.21 -6.67 -30.40
CA PRO A 63 -19.78 -7.96 -30.80
C PRO A 63 -19.35 -8.45 -32.19
N TRP A 64 -19.02 -7.55 -33.11
CA TRP A 64 -18.58 -7.89 -34.46
C TRP A 64 -17.08 -8.27 -34.54
N PHE A 65 -16.28 -7.92 -33.53
CA PHE A 65 -14.83 -8.12 -33.53
C PHE A 65 -14.35 -9.07 -32.44
N ALA A 66 -14.93 -9.03 -31.24
CA ALA A 66 -14.57 -9.89 -30.12
C ALA A 66 -14.57 -11.40 -30.46
N PRO A 67 -15.51 -11.95 -31.27
CA PRO A 67 -15.44 -13.34 -31.71
C PRO A 67 -14.19 -13.67 -32.53
N ARG A 68 -13.62 -12.69 -33.25
CA ARG A 68 -12.37 -12.87 -34.00
C ARG A 68 -11.13 -12.93 -33.12
N LEU A 69 -11.24 -12.63 -31.83
CA LEU A 69 -10.16 -12.81 -30.88
C LEU A 69 -10.14 -14.25 -30.32
N ASP A 70 -11.18 -15.04 -30.52
CA ASP A 70 -11.26 -16.40 -29.97
C ASP A 70 -10.08 -17.27 -30.44
N GLY A 71 -9.43 -17.94 -29.48
CA GLY A 71 -8.28 -18.79 -29.75
C GLY A 71 -6.95 -18.05 -29.98
N HIS A 72 -6.96 -16.72 -30.11
CA HIS A 72 -5.74 -15.93 -30.25
C HIS A 72 -5.05 -15.71 -28.91
N SER A 73 -3.73 -15.50 -28.97
CA SER A 73 -2.91 -15.14 -27.82
C SER A 73 -2.00 -13.96 -28.15
N ILE A 74 -1.77 -13.10 -27.16
CA ILE A 74 -0.84 -11.97 -27.25
C ILE A 74 0.14 -12.05 -26.08
N ASP A 75 1.42 -11.95 -26.37
CA ASP A 75 2.45 -11.82 -25.33
C ASP A 75 2.45 -10.40 -24.79
N THR A 76 2.30 -10.28 -23.47
CA THR A 76 2.33 -9.00 -22.77
C THR A 76 3.51 -8.95 -21.79
N ARG A 77 3.81 -7.78 -21.26
CA ARG A 77 4.77 -7.63 -20.14
C ARG A 77 4.40 -8.45 -18.89
N HIS A 78 3.13 -8.88 -18.80
CA HIS A 78 2.61 -9.66 -17.69
C HIS A 78 2.60 -11.16 -17.96
N GLY A 79 2.92 -11.61 -19.18
CA GLY A 79 2.77 -13.00 -19.61
C GLY A 79 1.83 -13.12 -20.82
N PRO A 80 1.68 -14.35 -21.36
CA PRO A 80 0.81 -14.60 -22.49
C PRO A 80 -0.66 -14.47 -22.08
N VAL A 81 -1.43 -13.67 -22.83
CA VAL A 81 -2.87 -13.51 -22.64
C VAL A 81 -3.59 -14.22 -23.77
N ARG A 82 -4.34 -15.27 -23.44
CA ARG A 82 -5.21 -15.98 -24.38
C ARG A 82 -6.63 -15.42 -24.31
N PHE A 83 -7.22 -15.21 -25.47
CA PHE A 83 -8.58 -14.72 -25.60
C PHE A 83 -9.53 -15.88 -25.90
N ALA A 84 -10.73 -15.82 -25.33
CA ALA A 84 -11.82 -16.71 -25.69
C ALA A 84 -13.14 -15.94 -25.74
N TRP A 85 -13.99 -16.24 -26.70
CA TRP A 85 -15.32 -15.65 -26.83
C TRP A 85 -16.39 -16.63 -26.36
N ARG A 86 -17.38 -16.11 -25.62
CA ARG A 86 -18.54 -16.90 -25.19
C ARG A 86 -19.81 -16.32 -25.81
N ASP A 87 -20.33 -17.03 -26.81
CA ASP A 87 -21.52 -16.59 -27.54
C ASP A 87 -22.76 -16.46 -26.64
N ALA A 88 -22.98 -17.43 -25.75
CA ALA A 88 -24.16 -17.47 -24.88
C ALA A 88 -24.27 -16.26 -23.95
N SER A 89 -23.13 -15.75 -23.47
CA SER A 89 -23.07 -14.61 -22.54
C SER A 89 -22.62 -13.31 -23.19
N GLN A 90 -22.21 -13.34 -24.46
CA GLN A 90 -21.60 -12.22 -25.17
C GLN A 90 -20.40 -11.63 -24.39
N THR A 91 -19.57 -12.52 -23.84
CA THR A 91 -18.42 -12.15 -22.98
C THR A 91 -17.11 -12.53 -23.64
N LEU A 92 -16.16 -11.60 -23.61
CA LEU A 92 -14.76 -11.84 -23.91
C LEU A 92 -14.05 -12.30 -22.62
N GLU A 93 -13.44 -13.48 -22.65
CA GLU A 93 -12.54 -13.98 -21.62
C GLU A 93 -11.10 -13.68 -22.00
N MET A 94 -10.32 -13.19 -21.03
CA MET A 94 -8.90 -12.94 -21.14
C MET A 94 -8.19 -13.74 -20.05
N VAL A 95 -7.35 -14.69 -20.44
CA VAL A 95 -6.64 -15.58 -19.52
C VAL A 95 -5.15 -15.34 -19.63
N CYS A 96 -4.55 -14.81 -18.56
CA CYS A 96 -3.10 -14.65 -18.41
C CYS A 96 -2.55 -15.84 -17.61
N ALA A 97 -1.68 -16.67 -18.22
CA ALA A 97 -1.15 -17.88 -17.57
C ALA A 97 0.20 -18.34 -18.19
N PRO A 98 1.32 -18.37 -17.43
CA PRO A 98 1.47 -17.77 -16.09
C PRO A 98 1.41 -16.25 -16.18
N CYS A 99 0.91 -15.62 -15.11
CA CYS A 99 0.79 -14.17 -15.04
C CYS A 99 1.75 -13.57 -14.01
N ARG A 100 2.39 -12.46 -14.37
CA ARG A 100 3.34 -11.73 -13.53
C ARG A 100 3.01 -10.25 -13.49
N ALA A 101 3.00 -9.68 -12.30
CA ALA A 101 2.80 -8.24 -12.11
C ALA A 101 3.90 -7.70 -11.19
N HIS A 102 4.68 -6.75 -11.71
CA HIS A 102 5.64 -6.03 -10.89
C HIS A 102 4.95 -4.84 -10.23
N VAL A 103 4.94 -4.82 -8.90
CA VAL A 103 4.38 -3.75 -8.08
C VAL A 103 5.52 -3.28 -7.17
N PRO A 104 6.29 -2.26 -7.58
CA PRO A 104 7.48 -1.81 -6.87
C PRO A 104 7.25 -1.53 -5.38
N GLU A 105 6.04 -1.08 -5.04
CA GLU A 105 5.63 -0.79 -3.67
C GLU A 105 5.55 -2.03 -2.79
N LEU A 106 5.28 -3.22 -3.35
CA LEU A 106 5.19 -4.47 -2.60
C LEU A 106 6.56 -5.13 -2.43
N GLY A 107 7.51 -4.91 -3.34
CA GLY A 107 8.85 -5.47 -3.25
C GLY A 107 9.51 -5.60 -4.62
N ALA A 108 10.72 -6.14 -4.65
CA ALA A 108 11.46 -6.37 -5.89
C ALA A 108 10.86 -7.54 -6.71
N ASP A 109 10.31 -8.55 -6.02
CA ASP A 109 9.78 -9.73 -6.68
C ASP A 109 8.41 -9.47 -7.29
N PRO A 110 8.15 -9.94 -8.52
CA PRO A 110 6.84 -9.82 -9.13
C PRO A 110 5.84 -10.73 -8.42
N ILE A 111 4.60 -10.25 -8.29
CA ILE A 111 3.45 -11.10 -7.99
C ILE A 111 3.34 -12.13 -9.11
N GLN A 112 3.28 -13.40 -8.75
CA GLN A 112 3.13 -14.51 -9.71
C GLN A 112 1.80 -15.23 -9.47
N LEU A 113 0.97 -15.28 -10.50
CA LEU A 113 -0.27 -16.04 -10.53
C LEU A 113 -0.10 -17.16 -11.56
N GLU A 114 -0.63 -18.34 -11.25
CA GLU A 114 -0.70 -19.43 -12.24
C GLU A 114 -1.70 -19.07 -13.33
N ARG A 115 -2.79 -18.41 -12.92
CA ARG A 115 -3.85 -18.00 -13.83
C ARG A 115 -4.55 -16.75 -13.31
N LEU A 116 -4.70 -15.76 -14.17
CA LEU A 116 -5.62 -14.64 -13.99
C LEU A 116 -6.64 -14.66 -15.14
N LEU A 117 -7.90 -14.94 -14.82
CA LEU A 117 -9.02 -14.85 -15.74
C LEU A 117 -9.76 -13.54 -15.50
N ILE A 118 -9.95 -12.75 -16.55
CA ILE A 118 -10.79 -11.56 -16.54
C ILE A 118 -11.84 -11.74 -17.63
N THR A 119 -13.11 -11.58 -17.29
CA THR A 119 -14.21 -11.54 -18.26
C THR A 119 -14.60 -10.09 -18.51
N ALA A 120 -15.00 -9.77 -19.74
CA ALA A 120 -15.48 -8.46 -20.13
C ALA A 120 -16.71 -8.61 -21.03
N ARG A 121 -17.79 -7.94 -20.65
CA ARG A 121 -18.95 -7.70 -21.49
C ARG A 121 -19.11 -6.20 -21.63
N ARG A 122 -19.39 -5.74 -22.85
CA ARG A 122 -19.64 -4.32 -23.12
C ARG A 122 -21.11 -4.09 -23.44
N ASP A 123 -21.68 -3.08 -22.79
CA ASP A 123 -22.95 -2.48 -23.14
C ASP A 123 -22.74 -0.98 -23.39
N VAL A 124 -22.73 -0.59 -24.66
CA VAL A 124 -22.42 0.78 -25.12
C VAL A 124 -21.07 1.27 -24.57
N ALA A 125 -21.09 2.11 -23.52
CA ALA A 125 -19.92 2.72 -22.89
C ALA A 125 -19.57 2.09 -21.52
N VAL A 126 -20.40 1.17 -21.05
CA VAL A 126 -20.20 0.43 -19.80
C VAL A 126 -19.57 -0.91 -20.14
N LEU A 127 -18.56 -1.28 -19.37
CA LEU A 127 -17.94 -2.59 -19.36
C LEU A 127 -18.21 -3.22 -18.01
N ASN A 128 -18.45 -4.52 -17.96
CA ASN A 128 -18.49 -5.23 -16.70
C ASN A 128 -17.99 -6.65 -16.86
N GLY A 129 -17.70 -7.28 -15.74
CA GLY A 129 -17.34 -8.69 -15.74
C GLY A 129 -16.88 -9.18 -14.39
N THR A 130 -16.12 -10.24 -14.44
CA THR A 130 -15.56 -10.94 -13.31
C THR A 130 -14.06 -11.05 -13.44
N LEU A 131 -13.40 -11.24 -12.32
CA LEU A 131 -11.99 -11.57 -12.26
C LEU A 131 -11.79 -12.76 -11.32
N GLU A 132 -10.87 -13.63 -11.68
CA GLU A 132 -10.48 -14.80 -10.90
C GLU A 132 -8.95 -14.94 -10.93
N ALA A 133 -8.31 -14.82 -9.77
CA ALA A 133 -6.87 -14.97 -9.60
C ALA A 133 -6.55 -16.26 -8.85
N THR A 134 -5.85 -17.18 -9.52
CA THR A 134 -5.46 -18.49 -8.99
C THR A 134 -3.96 -18.53 -8.73
N ARG A 135 -3.58 -19.10 -7.59
CA ARG A 135 -2.20 -19.33 -7.23
C ARG A 135 -2.05 -20.64 -6.45
N GLY A 136 -1.20 -21.54 -6.94
CA GLY A 136 -1.02 -22.86 -6.34
C GLY A 136 -2.33 -23.65 -6.33
N SER A 137 -2.42 -24.56 -5.37
CA SER A 137 -3.63 -25.34 -5.12
C SER A 137 -4.69 -24.63 -4.29
N ALA A 138 -4.48 -23.35 -3.93
CA ALA A 138 -5.45 -22.59 -3.14
C ALA A 138 -6.69 -22.26 -3.97
N PRO A 139 -7.87 -22.12 -3.34
CA PRO A 139 -9.04 -21.55 -3.99
C PRO A 139 -8.68 -20.21 -4.65
N PRO A 140 -9.33 -19.82 -5.76
CA PRO A 140 -9.01 -18.56 -6.41
C PRO A 140 -9.65 -17.37 -5.69
N LEU A 141 -8.98 -16.22 -5.72
CA LEU A 141 -9.58 -14.95 -5.33
C LEU A 141 -10.53 -14.51 -6.44
N ARG A 142 -11.77 -14.17 -6.08
CA ARG A 142 -12.82 -13.83 -7.04
C ARG A 142 -13.28 -12.40 -6.82
N GLY A 143 -13.67 -11.74 -7.90
CA GLY A 143 -14.24 -10.41 -7.84
C GLY A 143 -15.10 -10.11 -9.04
N ARG A 144 -15.81 -8.99 -8.95
CA ARG A 144 -16.54 -8.38 -10.05
C ARG A 144 -15.93 -7.03 -10.33
N TRP A 145 -16.10 -6.55 -11.55
CA TRP A 145 -15.69 -5.22 -11.90
C TRP A 145 -16.68 -4.58 -12.85
N ASP A 146 -16.82 -3.28 -12.72
CA ASP A 146 -17.61 -2.41 -13.58
C ASP A 146 -16.69 -1.31 -14.08
N GLY A 147 -16.93 -0.84 -15.30
CA GLY A 147 -16.06 0.09 -15.98
C GLY A 147 -16.83 1.07 -16.83
N ARG A 148 -16.47 2.35 -16.76
CA ARG A 148 -17.00 3.37 -17.66
C ARG A 148 -15.88 3.89 -18.54
N LEU A 149 -16.04 3.66 -19.84
CA LEU A 149 -15.07 4.05 -20.84
C LEU A 149 -15.45 5.38 -21.48
N THR A 150 -14.58 6.38 -21.33
CA THR A 150 -14.73 7.69 -21.99
C THR A 150 -13.79 7.78 -23.21
N GLN A 151 -13.61 8.97 -23.77
CA GLN A 151 -12.58 9.20 -24.81
C GLN A 151 -11.17 9.30 -24.22
N LYS A 152 -11.03 9.62 -22.93
CA LYS A 152 -9.73 9.91 -22.31
C LYS A 152 -9.37 8.96 -21.17
N THR A 153 -10.38 8.35 -20.56
CA THR A 153 -10.22 7.60 -19.32
C THR A 153 -11.02 6.31 -19.32
N LEU A 154 -10.53 5.33 -18.57
CA LEU A 154 -11.29 4.18 -18.13
C LEU A 154 -11.39 4.24 -16.61
N GLN A 155 -12.60 4.51 -16.11
CA GLN A 155 -12.91 4.40 -14.69
C GLN A 155 -13.29 2.95 -14.41
N LEU A 156 -12.66 2.30 -13.43
CA LEU A 156 -12.99 0.95 -13.01
C LEU A 156 -13.35 0.96 -11.51
N ASP A 157 -14.45 0.28 -11.21
CA ASP A 157 -14.85 -0.12 -9.87
C ASP A 157 -14.64 -1.63 -9.78
N ILE A 158 -13.87 -2.09 -8.81
CA ILE A 158 -13.55 -3.51 -8.60
C ILE A 158 -14.02 -3.89 -7.20
N ASP A 159 -14.82 -4.94 -7.10
CA ASP A 159 -15.35 -5.50 -5.86
C ASP A 159 -14.87 -6.95 -5.72
N MET A 160 -13.84 -7.15 -4.91
CA MET A 160 -13.28 -8.46 -4.60
C MET A 160 -14.10 -9.11 -3.49
N ALA A 161 -14.56 -10.33 -3.75
CA ALA A 161 -15.33 -11.12 -2.82
C ALA A 161 -14.54 -11.37 -1.53
N ASP A 162 -15.29 -11.57 -0.45
CA ASP A 162 -14.71 -11.92 0.84
C ASP A 162 -13.97 -13.26 0.73
N ALA A 163 -12.71 -13.27 1.17
CA ALA A 163 -11.85 -14.44 1.10
C ALA A 163 -10.94 -14.51 2.34
N PRO A 164 -10.49 -15.72 2.74
CA PRO A 164 -9.56 -15.89 3.85
C PRO A 164 -8.33 -14.98 3.70
N ILE A 165 -7.95 -14.29 4.77
CA ILE A 165 -6.80 -13.35 4.74
C ILE A 165 -5.52 -14.07 4.32
N ALA A 166 -5.32 -15.32 4.76
CA ALA A 166 -4.19 -16.15 4.35
C ALA A 166 -4.04 -16.28 2.82
N GLN A 167 -5.17 -16.33 2.09
CA GLN A 167 -5.19 -16.45 0.64
C GLN A 167 -4.70 -15.15 -0.03
N TRP A 168 -5.08 -13.99 0.52
CA TRP A 168 -4.57 -12.70 0.06
C TRP A 168 -3.05 -12.57 0.26
N TYR A 169 -2.53 -13.00 1.41
CA TYR A 169 -1.09 -13.05 1.65
C TYR A 169 -0.37 -13.98 0.66
N GLY A 170 -0.95 -15.15 0.40
CA GLY A 170 -0.41 -16.09 -0.60
C GLY A 170 -0.30 -15.47 -1.99
N VAL A 171 -1.22 -14.58 -2.37
CA VAL A 171 -1.14 -13.87 -3.66
C VAL A 171 -0.10 -12.76 -3.65
N PHE A 172 -0.15 -11.84 -2.69
CA PHE A 172 0.66 -10.63 -2.71
C PHE A 172 2.10 -10.82 -2.23
N VAL A 173 2.30 -11.68 -1.24
CA VAL A 173 3.57 -11.83 -0.50
C VAL A 173 3.87 -13.31 -0.23
N PRO A 174 3.88 -14.15 -1.28
CA PRO A 174 3.99 -15.61 -1.18
C PRO A 174 5.27 -16.10 -0.50
N GLN A 175 6.32 -15.29 -0.54
CA GLN A 175 7.66 -15.68 -0.08
C GLN A 175 7.88 -15.35 1.40
N LEU A 176 6.90 -14.72 2.07
CA LEU A 176 7.02 -14.41 3.48
C LEU A 176 7.23 -15.68 4.31
N PRO A 177 8.37 -15.80 5.02
CA PRO A 177 8.66 -16.98 5.84
C PRO A 177 7.59 -17.22 6.92
N GLU A 178 6.98 -16.15 7.42
CA GLU A 178 5.88 -16.20 8.39
C GLU A 178 4.69 -17.05 7.92
N LEU A 179 4.42 -17.12 6.61
CA LEU A 179 3.28 -17.88 6.09
C LEU A 179 3.42 -19.39 6.29
N GLN A 180 4.63 -19.89 6.57
CA GLN A 180 4.86 -21.32 6.84
C GLN A 180 4.48 -21.73 8.26
N ARG A 181 4.40 -20.77 9.19
CA ARG A 181 4.18 -21.04 10.63
C ARG A 181 2.94 -20.35 11.18
N ALA A 182 2.54 -19.22 10.59
CA ALA A 182 1.39 -18.46 11.02
C ALA A 182 0.08 -19.18 10.71
N ARG A 183 -0.83 -19.22 11.68
CA ARG A 183 -2.24 -19.48 11.46
C ARG A 183 -2.93 -18.13 11.34
N ILE A 184 -3.40 -17.81 10.14
CA ILE A 184 -4.05 -16.54 9.82
C ILE A 184 -5.55 -16.80 9.69
N GLY A 185 -6.33 -16.23 10.60
CA GLY A 185 -7.78 -16.31 10.61
C GLY A 185 -8.45 -15.02 10.12
N GLY A 186 -9.76 -15.12 9.87
CA GLY A 186 -10.57 -14.01 9.37
C GLY A 186 -10.61 -13.89 7.85
N THR A 187 -11.37 -12.91 7.39
CA THR A 187 -11.61 -12.68 5.97
C THR A 187 -11.36 -11.22 5.59
N LEU A 188 -11.02 -11.03 4.31
CA LEU A 188 -10.82 -9.73 3.69
C LEU A 188 -11.64 -9.67 2.41
N ALA A 189 -12.46 -8.65 2.30
CA ALA A 189 -13.01 -8.16 1.04
C ALA A 189 -12.34 -6.83 0.67
N LEU A 190 -12.19 -6.57 -0.62
CA LEU A 190 -11.52 -5.36 -1.10
C LEU A 190 -12.34 -4.68 -2.18
N LYS A 191 -12.74 -3.44 -1.93
CA LYS A 191 -13.28 -2.56 -2.96
C LYS A 191 -12.20 -1.61 -3.43
N SER A 192 -12.09 -1.42 -4.73
CA SER A 192 -11.16 -0.45 -5.29
C SER A 192 -11.77 0.34 -6.44
N GLN A 193 -11.39 1.60 -6.55
CA GLN A 193 -11.74 2.46 -7.69
C GLN A 193 -10.45 2.94 -8.32
N LEU A 194 -10.33 2.92 -9.64
CA LEU A 194 -9.14 3.39 -10.33
C LEU A 194 -9.51 4.09 -11.64
N ALA A 195 -8.75 5.10 -12.04
CA ALA A 195 -9.01 5.89 -13.24
C ALA A 195 -7.77 5.90 -14.14
N LEU A 196 -7.75 5.04 -15.16
CA LEU A 196 -6.64 4.95 -16.12
C LEU A 196 -6.75 6.07 -17.19
N PRO A 197 -5.63 6.66 -17.64
CA PRO A 197 -4.23 6.34 -17.29
C PRO A 197 -3.69 7.05 -16.04
N GLY A 198 -4.54 7.66 -15.21
CA GLY A 198 -4.10 8.42 -14.04
C GLY A 198 -3.69 7.54 -12.85
N ASP A 199 -2.98 8.16 -11.91
CA ASP A 199 -2.46 7.51 -10.70
C ASP A 199 -3.45 7.55 -9.52
N LYS A 200 -4.68 7.99 -9.76
CA LYS A 200 -5.73 8.06 -8.74
C LYS A 200 -6.37 6.70 -8.55
N PHE A 201 -6.27 6.18 -7.33
CA PHE A 201 -6.90 4.93 -6.94
C PHE A 201 -7.45 5.02 -5.52
N THR A 202 -8.58 4.39 -5.22
CA THR A 202 -9.10 4.27 -3.86
C THR A 202 -9.07 2.80 -3.48
N LEU A 203 -8.60 2.47 -2.26
CA LEU A 203 -8.67 1.11 -1.70
C LEU A 203 -9.49 1.15 -0.40
N LEU A 204 -10.54 0.35 -0.35
CA LEU A 204 -11.43 0.22 0.79
C LEU A 204 -11.48 -1.26 1.22
N PRO A 205 -10.55 -1.69 2.10
CA PRO A 205 -10.57 -3.03 2.65
C PRO A 205 -11.65 -3.18 3.73
N THR A 206 -12.32 -4.32 3.75
CA THR A 206 -13.21 -4.74 4.84
C THR A 206 -12.62 -6.00 5.46
N LEU A 207 -12.16 -5.89 6.70
CA LEU A 207 -11.60 -7.00 7.47
C LEU A 207 -12.63 -7.53 8.47
N SER A 208 -12.79 -8.85 8.53
CA SER A 208 -13.61 -9.53 9.54
C SER A 208 -12.73 -10.50 10.33
N GLN A 209 -12.74 -10.38 11.66
CA GLN A 209 -12.08 -11.33 12.58
C GLN A 209 -10.60 -11.63 12.25
N PHE A 210 -9.83 -10.62 11.86
CA PHE A 210 -8.42 -10.82 11.54
C PHE A 210 -7.64 -11.23 12.79
N THR A 211 -7.10 -12.46 12.76
CA THR A 211 -6.34 -13.08 13.85
C THR A 211 -5.07 -13.70 13.29
N VAL A 212 -4.01 -13.71 14.08
CA VAL A 212 -2.73 -14.32 13.73
C VAL A 212 -2.21 -15.08 14.95
N GLU A 213 -1.76 -16.32 14.76
CA GLU A 213 -1.12 -17.13 15.79
C GLU A 213 0.10 -17.86 15.24
N GLY A 214 1.08 -18.18 16.09
CA GLY A 214 2.25 -18.98 15.73
C GLY A 214 3.49 -18.20 15.29
N LEU A 215 3.52 -16.86 15.43
CA LEU A 215 4.74 -16.08 15.20
C LEU A 215 5.60 -15.93 16.46
N GLY A 216 5.06 -16.25 17.63
CA GLY A 216 5.83 -16.34 18.88
C GLY A 216 5.91 -15.03 19.65
N THR A 217 4.98 -14.09 19.44
CA THR A 217 5.03 -12.79 20.13
C THR A 217 4.80 -12.91 21.65
N GLU A 218 4.27 -14.02 22.16
CA GLU A 218 4.15 -14.29 23.59
C GLU A 218 5.50 -14.23 24.33
N ALA A 219 6.61 -14.53 23.65
CA ALA A 219 7.95 -14.38 24.22
C ALA A 219 8.26 -12.93 24.63
N MET A 220 7.56 -11.95 24.03
CA MET A 220 7.73 -10.53 24.33
C MET A 220 7.01 -10.06 25.59
N LEU A 221 6.15 -10.88 26.19
CA LEU A 221 5.52 -10.57 27.48
C LEU A 221 6.56 -10.20 28.54
N ASN A 222 7.67 -10.93 28.57
CA ASN A 222 8.75 -10.73 29.53
C ASN A 222 10.03 -10.15 28.89
N ALA A 223 9.97 -9.72 27.63
CA ALA A 223 11.10 -9.13 26.93
C ALA A 223 11.64 -7.89 27.66
N ARG A 224 12.97 -7.80 27.71
CA ARG A 224 13.70 -6.64 28.25
C ARG A 224 14.26 -5.83 27.09
N THR A 225 14.28 -4.50 27.25
CA THR A 225 14.87 -3.59 26.27
C THR A 225 16.39 -3.54 26.43
N SER A 226 17.11 -3.35 25.33
CA SER A 226 18.55 -3.01 25.32
C SER A 226 18.81 -1.51 25.55
N CYS A 227 17.77 -0.67 25.48
CA CYS A 227 17.85 0.78 25.64
C CYS A 227 18.01 1.26 27.10
N GLY A 228 18.28 0.34 28.03
CA GLY A 228 18.48 0.63 29.45
C GLY A 228 17.26 0.33 30.33
N PRO A 229 17.18 0.90 31.55
CA PRO A 229 16.12 0.57 32.49
C PRO A 229 14.75 1.11 32.03
N SER A 230 13.73 0.24 32.08
CA SER A 230 12.33 0.64 31.86
C SER A 230 11.82 1.54 32.98
N ALA A 231 11.15 2.63 32.62
CA ALA A 231 10.44 3.48 33.58
C ALA A 231 9.09 2.89 34.03
N LYS A 232 8.66 1.75 33.46
CA LYS A 232 7.35 1.12 33.72
C LYS A 232 6.20 2.13 33.66
N LEU A 233 6.19 2.94 32.60
CA LEU A 233 5.22 4.01 32.42
C LEU A 233 3.82 3.45 32.20
N GLY A 234 2.86 3.90 33.01
CA GLY A 234 1.44 3.68 32.74
C GLY A 234 0.94 4.56 31.60
N ALA A 235 -0.19 4.15 31.00
CA ALA A 235 -0.88 4.91 29.97
C ALA A 235 -1.36 6.30 30.44
N ASP A 236 -1.46 6.48 31.76
CA ASP A 236 -1.84 7.73 32.41
C ASP A 236 -0.68 8.73 32.55
N SER A 237 0.57 8.32 32.33
CA SER A 237 1.73 9.21 32.36
C SER A 237 1.70 10.24 31.22
N TRP A 238 2.25 11.44 31.46
CA TRP A 238 2.27 12.51 30.46
C TRP A 238 2.97 12.10 29.16
N VAL A 239 4.08 11.36 29.26
CA VAL A 239 4.82 10.86 28.09
C VAL A 239 3.96 9.88 27.30
N ALA A 240 3.34 8.90 27.96
CA ALA A 240 2.48 7.92 27.28
C ALA A 240 1.32 8.60 26.55
N ARG A 241 0.62 9.54 27.21
CA ARG A 241 -0.47 10.30 26.58
C ARG A 241 0.02 11.15 25.41
N ALA A 242 1.19 11.79 25.53
CA ALA A 242 1.76 12.60 24.46
C ALA A 242 2.16 11.73 23.26
N VAL A 243 2.74 10.54 23.48
CA VAL A 243 3.10 9.60 22.41
C VAL A 243 1.85 9.06 21.71
N ILE A 244 0.84 8.62 22.46
CA ILE A 244 -0.45 8.22 21.88
C ILE A 244 -1.02 9.38 21.07
N ALA A 245 -0.97 10.59 21.60
CA ALA A 245 -1.49 11.75 20.89
C ALA A 245 -0.71 12.08 19.61
N ALA A 246 0.60 11.84 19.61
CA ALA A 246 1.49 12.12 18.49
C ALA A 246 1.36 11.07 17.37
N GLU A 247 1.37 9.80 17.73
CA GLU A 247 1.60 8.68 16.83
C GLU A 247 0.34 7.87 16.53
N ASP A 248 -0.61 7.78 17.47
CA ASP A 248 -1.74 6.86 17.37
C ASP A 248 -2.90 7.25 18.30
N GLN A 249 -3.66 8.29 17.91
CA GLN A 249 -4.78 8.83 18.70
C GLN A 249 -5.86 7.80 19.04
N ARG A 250 -5.96 6.74 18.23
CA ARG A 250 -6.95 5.68 18.34
C ARG A 250 -6.36 4.40 18.90
N PHE A 251 -5.18 4.46 19.52
CA PHE A 251 -4.43 3.29 19.99
C PHE A 251 -5.28 2.25 20.72
N PHE A 252 -6.17 2.67 21.62
CA PHE A 252 -7.00 1.75 22.41
C PHE A 252 -8.23 1.19 21.67
N LEU A 253 -8.54 1.69 20.47
CA LEU A 253 -9.78 1.40 19.73
C LEU A 253 -9.58 0.39 18.59
N HIS A 254 -8.34 0.04 18.25
CA HIS A 254 -8.05 -0.81 17.10
C HIS A 254 -7.22 -2.05 17.48
N PRO A 255 -7.28 -3.15 16.72
CA PRO A 255 -6.54 -4.39 17.02
C PRO A 255 -5.17 -4.42 16.30
N GLY A 256 -4.36 -3.38 16.48
CA GLY A 256 -3.02 -3.28 15.85
C GLY A 256 -2.99 -2.69 14.44
N TYR A 257 -4.14 -2.51 13.80
CA TYR A 257 -4.28 -1.80 12.52
C TYR A 257 -5.47 -0.83 12.58
N ASP A 258 -5.33 0.38 12.03
CA ASP A 258 -6.42 1.36 11.99
C ASP A 258 -6.85 1.64 10.55
N LEU A 259 -7.95 1.02 10.12
CA LEU A 259 -8.50 1.20 8.78
C LEU A 259 -9.03 2.62 8.54
N THR A 260 -9.46 3.33 9.59
CA THR A 260 -9.94 4.70 9.45
C THR A 260 -8.77 5.63 9.18
N GLU A 261 -7.69 5.51 9.94
CA GLU A 261 -6.47 6.30 9.73
C GLU A 261 -5.76 5.93 8.42
N LEU A 262 -5.76 4.66 8.04
CA LEU A 262 -5.25 4.22 6.74
C LEU A 262 -6.01 4.88 5.58
N GLY A 263 -7.34 4.90 5.64
CA GLY A 263 -8.18 5.57 4.64
C GLY A 263 -7.97 7.09 4.61
N ALA A 264 -7.87 7.72 5.78
CA ALA A 264 -7.61 9.16 5.89
C ALA A 264 -6.22 9.54 5.35
N ALA A 265 -5.20 8.72 5.64
CA ALA A 265 -3.85 8.90 5.12
C ALA A 265 -3.79 8.73 3.60
N ALA A 266 -4.44 7.68 3.06
CA ALA A 266 -4.51 7.47 1.62
C ALA A 266 -5.18 8.65 0.89
N ALA A 267 -6.31 9.15 1.42
CA ALA A 267 -7.02 10.30 0.84
C ALA A 267 -6.22 11.61 0.90
N ALA A 268 -5.43 11.83 1.96
CA ALA A 268 -4.56 13.00 2.08
C ALA A 268 -3.39 12.93 1.09
N ASN A 269 -2.67 11.80 1.07
CA ASN A 269 -1.48 11.61 0.24
C ASN A 269 -1.80 11.65 -1.27
N GLN A 270 -3.00 11.24 -1.68
CA GLN A 270 -3.44 11.37 -3.08
C GLN A 270 -3.73 12.81 -3.51
N LYS A 271 -4.15 13.68 -2.58
CA LYS A 271 -4.40 15.09 -2.90
C LYS A 271 -3.11 15.85 -3.16
N THR A 272 -2.05 15.51 -2.43
CA THR A 272 -0.75 16.18 -2.49
C THR A 272 0.24 15.48 -3.42
N GLY A 273 -0.02 14.22 -3.77
CA GLY A 273 0.88 13.39 -4.59
C GLY A 273 2.13 12.96 -3.83
N GLN A 274 2.19 13.17 -2.51
CA GLN A 274 3.32 12.85 -1.65
C GLN A 274 2.83 12.16 -0.36
N VAL A 275 3.71 11.39 0.28
CA VAL A 275 3.41 10.76 1.57
C VAL A 275 3.60 11.79 2.68
N GLU A 276 2.54 12.52 3.02
CA GLU A 276 2.52 13.53 4.09
C GLU A 276 1.99 12.97 5.41
N ARG A 277 1.01 12.04 5.33
CA ARG A 277 0.38 11.41 6.49
C ARG A 277 0.67 9.92 6.50
N GLY A 278 1.19 9.42 7.62
CA GLY A 278 1.31 7.99 7.90
C GLY A 278 0.01 7.41 8.44
N GLY A 279 -0.28 6.16 8.11
CA GLY A 279 -1.41 5.38 8.67
C GLY A 279 -0.96 4.21 9.54
N SER A 280 0.27 4.25 10.08
CA SER A 280 0.82 3.16 10.90
C SER A 280 0.46 3.35 12.37
N THR A 281 0.06 2.28 13.04
CA THR A 281 -0.26 2.27 14.48
C THR A 281 1.01 2.16 15.33
N LEU A 282 0.91 2.47 16.62
CA LEU A 282 2.01 2.26 17.58
C LEU A 282 2.46 0.80 17.62
N THR A 283 1.53 -0.15 17.51
CA THR A 283 1.84 -1.58 17.47
C THR A 283 2.67 -1.94 16.23
N GLN A 284 2.30 -1.43 15.05
CA GLN A 284 3.09 -1.64 13.84
C GLN A 284 4.47 -0.98 13.93
N GLN A 285 4.56 0.22 14.53
CA GLN A 285 5.84 0.86 14.78
C GLN A 285 6.70 0.05 15.76
N LEU A 286 6.12 -0.57 16.80
CA LEU A 286 6.84 -1.47 17.69
C LEU A 286 7.39 -2.69 16.96
N VAL A 287 6.59 -3.32 16.12
CA VAL A 287 7.03 -4.45 15.27
C VAL A 287 8.18 -4.03 14.36
N LYS A 288 8.10 -2.83 13.77
CA LYS A 288 9.19 -2.26 12.96
C LYS A 288 10.49 -2.18 13.75
N LEU A 289 10.43 -1.73 15.00
CA LEU A 289 11.60 -1.57 15.87
C LEU A 289 12.20 -2.92 16.28
N LEU A 290 11.36 -3.91 16.61
CA LEU A 290 11.82 -5.16 17.24
C LEU A 290 12.01 -6.33 16.28
N VAL A 291 11.34 -6.34 15.12
CA VAL A 291 11.22 -7.53 14.27
C VAL A 291 11.65 -7.26 12.84
N THR A 292 11.08 -6.26 12.18
CA THR A 292 11.19 -6.14 10.71
C THR A 292 12.24 -5.13 10.23
N GLY A 293 12.72 -4.24 11.11
CA GLY A 293 13.78 -3.29 10.77
C GLY A 293 13.37 -2.18 9.79
N SER A 294 14.36 -1.57 9.14
CA SER A 294 14.23 -0.29 8.43
C SER A 294 13.98 -0.39 6.92
N GLU A 295 13.83 -1.58 6.34
CA GLU A 295 13.52 -1.74 4.92
C GLU A 295 12.21 -0.99 4.55
N ARG A 296 12.08 -0.52 3.31
CA ARG A 296 10.92 0.28 2.87
C ARG A 296 10.14 -0.41 1.76
N THR A 297 9.68 -1.64 2.04
CA THR A 297 8.88 -2.45 1.12
C THR A 297 7.48 -2.74 1.69
N GLY A 298 6.50 -2.93 0.81
CA GLY A 298 5.14 -3.32 1.16
C GLY A 298 5.07 -4.75 1.71
N GLU A 299 5.95 -5.64 1.25
CA GLU A 299 6.14 -6.97 1.84
C GLU A 299 6.49 -6.88 3.33
N ARG A 300 7.48 -6.07 3.68
CA ARG A 300 7.81 -5.79 5.09
C ARG A 300 6.62 -5.20 5.83
N LYS A 301 5.81 -4.35 5.17
CA LYS A 301 4.61 -3.76 5.81
C LYS A 301 3.50 -4.78 6.07
N LEU A 302 3.33 -5.75 5.17
CA LEU A 302 2.41 -6.88 5.37
C LEU A 302 2.93 -7.83 6.45
N ARG A 303 4.24 -8.08 6.48
CA ARG A 303 4.89 -8.80 7.59
C ARG A 303 4.67 -8.08 8.93
N GLU A 304 4.84 -6.76 8.97
CA GLU A 304 4.56 -5.94 10.17
C GLU A 304 3.13 -6.12 10.67
N LEU A 305 2.16 -6.15 9.75
CA LEU A 305 0.76 -6.30 10.07
C LEU A 305 0.47 -7.65 10.74
N LEU A 306 1.09 -8.75 10.28
CA LEU A 306 0.92 -10.07 10.91
C LEU A 306 1.38 -10.07 12.37
N TYR A 307 2.59 -9.60 12.65
CA TYR A 307 3.08 -9.51 14.03
C TYR A 307 2.30 -8.50 14.86
N ALA A 308 1.84 -7.39 14.27
CA ALA A 308 1.07 -6.39 15.01
C ALA A 308 -0.25 -6.99 15.51
N VAL A 309 -0.93 -7.79 14.69
CA VAL A 309 -2.16 -8.49 15.09
C VAL A 309 -1.89 -9.52 16.18
N GLU A 310 -0.85 -10.36 16.03
CA GLU A 310 -0.53 -11.35 17.08
C GLU A 310 -0.08 -10.67 18.40
N MET A 311 0.68 -9.57 18.34
CA MET A 311 1.06 -8.80 19.54
C MET A 311 -0.17 -8.27 20.29
N GLU A 312 -1.20 -7.83 19.59
CA GLU A 312 -2.45 -7.34 20.21
C GLU A 312 -3.20 -8.46 20.91
N GLN A 313 -3.20 -9.66 20.33
CA GLN A 313 -3.81 -10.85 20.91
C GLN A 313 -3.03 -11.38 22.12
N THR A 314 -1.70 -11.29 22.11
CA THR A 314 -0.82 -11.94 23.10
C THR A 314 -0.33 -11.02 24.21
N LEU A 315 -0.09 -9.74 23.95
CA LEU A 315 0.55 -8.81 24.89
C LEU A 315 -0.44 -7.85 25.57
N GLY A 316 -1.47 -7.43 24.84
CA GLY A 316 -2.39 -6.37 25.25
C GLY A 316 -1.79 -4.96 25.22
N LYS A 317 -2.66 -3.95 25.21
CA LYS A 317 -2.32 -2.53 24.98
C LYS A 317 -1.29 -1.96 25.94
N ALA A 318 -1.42 -2.25 27.23
CA ALA A 318 -0.52 -1.72 28.25
C ALA A 318 0.93 -2.18 28.02
N ARG A 319 1.10 -3.46 27.68
CA ARG A 319 2.43 -4.03 27.43
C ARG A 319 3.03 -3.54 26.12
N ILE A 320 2.23 -3.45 25.06
CA ILE A 320 2.65 -2.89 23.77
C ILE A 320 3.15 -1.46 23.95
N LEU A 321 2.37 -0.61 24.63
CA LEU A 321 2.76 0.77 24.88
C LEU A 321 4.03 0.87 25.70
N GLN A 322 4.18 0.04 26.74
CA GLN A 322 5.41 -0.01 27.53
C GLN A 322 6.61 -0.39 26.67
N LEU A 323 6.50 -1.47 25.90
CA LEU A 323 7.57 -1.93 25.00
C LEU A 323 7.94 -0.86 23.97
N TYR A 324 6.95 -0.16 23.41
CA TYR A 324 7.22 0.96 22.50
C TYR A 324 7.99 2.08 23.21
N LEU A 325 7.52 2.55 24.36
CA LEU A 325 8.19 3.61 25.11
C LEU A 325 9.61 3.21 25.53
N ASP A 326 9.84 1.93 25.80
CA ASP A 326 11.14 1.38 26.20
C ASP A 326 12.12 1.18 25.03
N ASN A 327 11.66 1.20 23.77
CA ASN A 327 12.50 0.94 22.59
C ASN A 327 12.48 2.06 21.54
N ALA A 328 11.55 3.01 21.62
CA ALA A 328 11.43 4.09 20.65
C ALA A 328 12.72 4.92 20.57
N PRO A 329 13.17 5.30 19.36
CA PRO A 329 14.29 6.20 19.19
C PRO A 329 13.85 7.64 19.47
N TRP A 330 14.57 8.32 20.36
CA TRP A 330 14.29 9.71 20.75
C TRP A 330 15.33 10.70 20.20
N GLY A 331 16.15 10.24 19.26
CA GLY A 331 17.11 11.04 18.50
C GLY A 331 18.56 10.89 18.98
N GLY A 332 19.51 11.13 18.06
CA GLY A 332 20.90 10.69 18.23
C GLY A 332 20.95 9.18 18.49
N GLU A 333 21.79 8.76 19.43
CA GLU A 333 21.90 7.36 19.88
C GLU A 333 20.96 7.02 21.05
N THR A 334 20.00 7.89 21.36
CA THR A 334 19.14 7.73 22.54
C THR A 334 17.87 6.97 22.17
N CYS A 335 17.67 5.79 22.74
CA CYS A 335 16.42 5.05 22.67
C CYS A 335 15.86 4.79 24.07
N GLY A 336 14.53 4.60 24.16
CA GLY A 336 13.83 4.45 25.43
C GLY A 336 13.51 5.77 26.13
N ALA A 337 12.26 5.92 26.59
CA ALA A 337 11.74 7.16 27.16
C ALA A 337 12.46 7.57 28.45
N GLU A 338 12.87 6.61 29.28
CA GLU A 338 13.61 6.87 30.52
C GLU A 338 15.00 7.44 30.23
N ALA A 339 15.71 6.88 29.26
CA ALA A 339 17.02 7.38 28.85
C ALA A 339 16.90 8.78 28.23
N ALA A 340 15.89 9.00 27.38
CA ALA A 340 15.60 10.30 26.80
C ALA A 340 15.29 11.37 27.86
N ALA A 341 14.39 11.07 28.80
CA ALA A 341 14.03 11.97 29.90
C ALA A 341 15.26 12.37 30.74
N LYS A 342 16.11 11.40 31.07
CA LYS A 342 17.36 11.64 31.81
C LYS A 342 18.34 12.46 30.99
N ARG A 343 18.51 12.15 29.71
CA ARG A 343 19.45 12.83 28.83
C ARG A 343 19.07 14.30 28.67
N TYR A 344 17.83 14.55 28.25
CA TYR A 344 17.36 15.85 27.79
C TYR A 344 16.86 16.75 28.92
N PHE A 345 16.26 16.20 29.97
CA PHE A 345 15.63 16.98 31.03
C PHE A 345 16.15 16.72 32.44
N LYS A 346 17.13 15.81 32.59
CA LYS A 346 17.66 15.39 33.90
C LYS A 346 16.57 14.92 34.86
N ARG A 347 15.51 14.31 34.32
CA ARG A 347 14.36 13.79 35.07
C ARG A 347 14.08 12.35 34.70
N SER A 348 13.42 11.62 35.60
CA SER A 348 12.80 10.34 35.24
C SER A 348 11.61 10.61 34.33
N ALA A 349 11.36 9.71 33.37
CA ALA A 349 10.24 9.82 32.44
C ALA A 349 8.88 9.89 33.16
N ALA A 350 8.75 9.22 34.31
CA ALA A 350 7.53 9.27 35.12
C ALA A 350 7.29 10.65 35.77
N ARG A 351 8.33 11.49 35.86
CA ARG A 351 8.30 12.82 36.49
C ARG A 351 8.49 13.97 35.49
N LEU A 352 8.34 13.69 34.20
CA LEU A 352 8.38 14.74 33.19
C LEU A 352 7.16 15.67 33.34
N GLU A 353 7.43 16.95 33.19
CA GLU A 353 6.36 17.94 33.08
C GLU A 353 5.60 17.78 31.76
N PRO A 354 4.33 18.22 31.70
CA PRO A 354 3.50 18.06 30.51
C PRO A 354 4.14 18.63 29.24
N ALA A 355 4.77 19.80 29.32
CA ALA A 355 5.45 20.43 28.18
C ALA A 355 6.70 19.66 27.75
N GLN A 356 7.43 19.05 28.69
CA GLN A 356 8.60 18.21 28.37
C GLN A 356 8.16 16.91 27.68
N ALA A 357 7.06 16.30 28.14
CA ALA A 357 6.48 15.12 27.51
C ALA A 357 6.00 15.40 26.08
N VAL A 358 5.32 16.53 25.85
CA VAL A 358 4.93 16.99 24.52
C VAL A 358 6.15 17.21 23.64
N TRP A 359 7.20 17.85 24.18
CA TRP A 359 8.44 18.08 23.44
C TRP A 359 9.06 16.78 22.96
N LEU A 360 9.17 15.76 23.83
CA LEU A 360 9.67 14.44 23.42
C LEU A 360 8.81 13.82 22.33
N ALA A 361 7.49 13.73 22.54
CA ALA A 361 6.59 13.06 21.62
C ALA A 361 6.56 13.74 20.24
N ALA A 362 6.68 15.08 20.19
CA ALA A 362 6.74 15.82 18.94
C ALA A 362 7.96 15.45 18.07
N MET A 363 9.07 15.03 18.69
CA MET A 363 10.27 14.63 17.96
C MET A 363 10.17 13.25 17.28
N LEU A 364 9.26 12.37 17.71
CA LEU A 364 9.22 10.96 17.29
C LEU A 364 9.03 10.75 15.78
N HIS A 365 8.37 11.68 15.09
CA HIS A 365 8.11 11.57 13.66
C HIS A 365 9.40 11.56 12.82
N ASN A 366 10.44 12.26 13.27
CA ASN A 366 11.77 12.28 12.66
C ASN A 366 12.85 12.63 13.71
N PRO A 367 13.21 11.68 14.60
CA PRO A 367 13.97 12.00 15.81
C PRO A 367 15.36 12.60 15.52
N GLY A 368 16.01 12.16 14.45
CA GLY A 368 17.32 12.67 14.04
C GLY A 368 17.26 14.12 13.55
N ALA A 369 16.29 14.43 12.68
CA ALA A 369 16.12 15.78 12.16
C ALA A 369 15.70 16.77 13.27
N GLU A 370 14.80 16.34 14.15
CA GLU A 370 14.29 17.18 15.25
C GLU A 370 15.35 17.47 16.30
N ILE A 371 16.21 16.51 16.66
CA ILE A 371 17.37 16.78 17.52
C ILE A 371 18.33 17.77 16.85
N ALA A 372 18.65 17.58 15.56
CA ALA A 372 19.55 18.49 14.84
C ALA A 372 18.95 19.91 14.73
N GLN A 373 17.63 20.03 14.57
CA GLN A 373 16.95 21.32 14.59
C GLN A 373 17.00 21.96 15.98
N TRP A 374 16.75 21.18 17.03
CA TRP A 374 16.81 21.66 18.41
C TRP A 374 18.21 22.16 18.77
N GLN A 375 19.26 21.44 18.37
CA GLN A 375 20.65 21.85 18.57
C GLN A 375 20.98 23.15 17.82
N ARG A 376 20.54 23.30 16.57
CA ARG A 376 20.83 24.50 15.75
C ARG A 376 20.05 25.74 16.15
N SER A 377 18.78 25.59 16.51
CA SER A 377 17.83 26.72 16.66
C SER A 377 17.31 26.90 18.09
N GLY A 378 17.64 25.98 19.01
CA GLY A 378 17.06 25.93 20.34
C GLY A 378 15.60 25.48 20.38
N ASN A 379 15.00 25.09 19.24
CA ASN A 379 13.60 24.68 19.15
C ASN A 379 13.37 23.46 18.24
N ILE A 380 12.27 22.75 18.47
CA ILE A 380 11.71 21.70 17.58
C ILE A 380 10.61 22.30 16.69
N ASP A 381 9.94 21.49 15.86
CA ASP A 381 8.72 21.94 15.17
C ASP A 381 7.62 22.34 16.17
N ALA A 382 7.41 23.65 16.30
CA ALA A 382 6.43 24.24 17.20
C ALA A 382 4.98 23.95 16.78
N ALA A 383 4.71 23.83 15.47
CA ALA A 383 3.39 23.48 14.97
C ALA A 383 3.04 22.04 15.34
N ARG A 384 4.00 21.12 15.18
CA ARG A 384 3.88 19.73 15.62
C ARG A 384 3.69 19.63 17.13
N ALA A 385 4.50 20.32 17.93
CA ALA A 385 4.38 20.31 19.40
C ALA A 385 3.02 20.82 19.87
N LYS A 386 2.51 21.91 19.27
CA LYS A 386 1.16 22.40 19.53
C LYS A 386 0.09 21.37 19.17
N TRP A 387 0.19 20.75 17.98
CA TRP A 387 -0.75 19.72 17.54
C TRP A 387 -0.80 18.52 18.50
N VAL A 388 0.36 18.05 18.99
CA VAL A 388 0.44 16.98 20.00
C VAL A 388 -0.25 17.39 21.29
N ALA A 389 -0.01 18.62 21.79
CA ALA A 389 -0.64 19.13 23.00
C ALA A 389 -2.18 19.24 22.87
N GLU A 390 -2.67 19.68 21.71
CA GLU A 390 -4.10 19.70 21.38
C GLU A 390 -4.70 18.28 21.30
N GLY A 391 -3.88 17.31 20.91
CA GLY A 391 -4.24 15.91 20.80
C GLY A 391 -4.31 15.14 22.13
N ILE A 392 -3.69 15.60 23.22
CA ILE A 392 -3.64 14.82 24.47
C ILE A 392 -5.04 14.66 25.10
N ARG A 393 -5.40 13.42 25.47
CA ARG A 393 -6.64 13.03 26.16
C ARG A 393 -6.39 11.90 27.18
N PRO A 394 -7.23 11.76 28.22
CA PRO A 394 -8.19 12.75 28.70
C PRO A 394 -7.48 13.83 29.54
N ILE A 395 -7.78 15.11 29.31
CA ILE A 395 -7.37 16.23 30.17
C ILE A 395 -8.49 17.28 30.22
N LEU A 396 -8.63 17.96 31.36
CA LEU A 396 -9.62 19.01 31.55
C LEU A 396 -9.31 20.24 30.69
N ARG A 397 -10.32 21.06 30.39
CA ARG A 397 -10.16 22.27 29.58
C ARG A 397 -9.09 23.23 30.14
N GLY A 398 -9.14 23.54 31.44
CA GLY A 398 -8.14 24.42 32.06
C GLY A 398 -6.72 23.84 32.05
N GLN A 399 -6.58 22.51 32.17
CA GLN A 399 -5.29 21.84 32.02
C GLN A 399 -4.76 21.96 30.59
N ARG A 400 -5.65 21.85 29.58
CA ARG A 400 -5.29 22.04 28.17
C ARG A 400 -4.82 23.45 27.87
N GLU A 401 -5.54 24.46 28.35
CA GLU A 401 -5.15 25.87 28.17
C GLU A 401 -3.79 26.15 28.81
N SER A 402 -3.56 25.63 30.02
CA SER A 402 -2.27 25.73 30.72
C SER A 402 -1.15 25.00 29.97
N LEU A 403 -1.42 23.79 29.46
CA LEU A 403 -0.46 23.01 28.66
C LEU A 403 -0.07 23.74 27.37
N LEU A 404 -1.04 24.28 26.62
CA LEU A 404 -0.77 24.99 25.38
C LEU A 404 0.08 26.24 25.62
N LYS A 405 -0.21 26.98 26.70
CA LYS A 405 0.62 28.11 27.13
C LYS A 405 2.03 27.67 27.52
N ALA A 406 2.16 26.54 28.23
CA ALA A 406 3.46 26.01 28.62
C ALA A 406 4.28 25.56 27.40
N VAL A 407 3.68 24.89 26.43
CA VAL A 407 4.33 24.42 25.19
C VAL A 407 4.75 25.62 24.32
N ALA A 408 3.91 26.63 24.16
CA ALA A 408 4.26 27.82 23.37
C ALA A 408 5.49 28.58 23.95
N ASN A 409 5.59 28.61 25.28
CA ASN A 409 6.67 29.28 26.00
C ASN A 409 7.85 28.37 26.32
N ALA A 410 7.79 27.07 26.00
CA ALA A 410 8.82 26.11 26.34
C ALA A 410 10.13 26.47 25.63
N ARG A 411 11.19 26.60 26.41
CA ARG A 411 12.57 26.74 25.94
C ARG A 411 13.42 25.79 26.76
N PHE A 412 13.87 24.72 26.12
CA PHE A 412 14.70 23.71 26.77
C PHE A 412 16.10 23.73 26.18
N VAL A 413 17.10 23.51 27.03
CA VAL A 413 18.51 23.49 26.62
C VAL A 413 18.72 22.27 25.70
N PRO A 414 19.21 22.46 24.47
CA PRO A 414 19.46 21.35 23.58
C PRO A 414 20.53 20.40 24.16
N PRO A 415 20.46 19.10 23.85
CA PRO A 415 21.52 18.18 24.23
C PRO A 415 22.84 18.56 23.55
N GLY A 416 23.92 18.63 24.34
CA GLY A 416 25.27 18.78 23.79
C GLY A 416 25.66 17.61 22.87
N ASP A 417 26.53 17.88 21.90
CA ASP A 417 27.04 16.86 20.98
C ASP A 417 27.74 15.75 21.77
N ALA A 418 27.45 14.50 21.40
CA ALA A 418 28.10 13.33 22.00
C ALA A 418 29.60 13.24 21.62
N ALA A 419 30.07 14.04 20.65
CA ALA A 419 31.42 13.99 20.10
C ALA A 419 32.48 14.77 20.90
N THR A 420 32.14 15.41 22.02
CA THR A 420 33.08 16.20 22.86
C THR A 420 33.19 15.70 24.30
N ARG A 421 33.18 14.38 24.51
CA ARG A 421 33.57 13.81 25.81
C ARG A 421 34.49 12.61 25.68
#